data_AF-A0A8J4D3A0-F1
#
_entry.id   AF-A0A8J4D3A0-F1
#
_cell.length_a   1.000
_cell.length_b   1.000
_cell.length_c   1.000
_cell.angle_alpha   90.00
_cell.angle_beta   90.00
_cell.angle_gamma   90.00
#
_symmetry.space_group_name_H-M   'P 1'
#
loop_
_entity.id
_entity.type
_entity.pdbx_description
1 polymer ?
#
loop_
_entity_poly.entity_id
_entity_poly.type
_entity_poly.pdbx_seq_one_letter_code
_entity_poly.pdbx_strand_id
1 'polypeptide(L)'
;MGGIGKRKVGGDHKHRKTFKQQRRSQFQERHIDQVWEDVRKPPSMVHNGKTGPLGTTSTAELDEDVPGFGKHYCIPCGKYFNTATALASHEGERPHKRRAKLLNITPRPHNQRDAEAAAGMGAPDNGPKLRVNAAAGVAVMDE
;
A
#
# COMPACT_ATOMS: atom_id res chain seq x y z
N MET A 1 50.41 -45.16 1.75
CA MET A 1 49.58 -44.66 2.87
C MET A 1 48.76 -43.48 2.34
N GLY A 2 47.50 -43.73 1.96
CA GLY A 2 46.62 -42.75 1.32
C GLY A 2 46.10 -41.71 2.31
N GLY A 3 46.22 -40.43 1.93
CA GLY A 3 45.80 -39.30 2.76
C GLY A 3 44.30 -39.30 3.03
N ILE A 4 43.94 -39.07 4.30
CA ILE A 4 42.57 -38.94 4.79
C ILE A 4 41.83 -37.86 3.99
N GLY A 5 40.82 -38.30 3.22
CA GLY A 5 39.96 -37.42 2.46
C GLY A 5 39.25 -36.42 3.36
N LYS A 6 39.43 -35.11 3.08
CA LYS A 6 38.65 -34.05 3.71
C LYS A 6 37.18 -34.30 3.39
N ARG A 7 36.38 -34.66 4.40
CA ARG A 7 34.91 -34.73 4.28
C ARG A 7 34.44 -33.37 3.80
N LYS A 8 33.77 -33.30 2.63
CA LYS A 8 33.02 -32.12 2.21
C LYS A 8 31.89 -31.90 3.22
N VAL A 9 32.15 -31.14 4.28
CA VAL A 9 31.08 -30.50 5.05
C VAL A 9 30.42 -29.56 4.06
N GLY A 10 29.23 -29.96 3.57
CA GLY A 10 28.39 -29.10 2.74
C GLY A 10 28.29 -27.76 3.46
N GLY A 11 28.67 -26.68 2.78
CA GLY A 11 28.66 -25.36 3.36
C GLY A 11 27.25 -25.04 3.81
N ASP A 12 27.04 -25.04 5.13
CA ASP A 12 25.78 -24.67 5.78
C ASP A 12 25.67 -23.12 5.75
N HIS A 13 25.83 -22.55 4.56
CA HIS A 13 25.57 -21.15 4.28
C HIS A 13 24.05 -20.99 4.21
N LYS A 14 23.40 -21.12 5.37
CA LYS A 14 22.04 -20.62 5.55
C LYS A 14 22.11 -19.17 5.14
N HIS A 15 21.52 -18.83 3.99
CA HIS A 15 21.35 -17.45 3.53
C HIS A 15 20.46 -16.72 4.54
N ARG A 16 21.00 -16.41 5.72
CA ARG A 16 20.49 -15.40 6.62
C ARG A 16 20.63 -14.13 5.80
N LYS A 17 19.56 -13.77 5.08
CA LYS A 17 19.42 -12.43 4.52
C LYS A 17 19.88 -11.50 5.63
N THR A 18 20.97 -10.78 5.39
CA THR A 18 21.50 -9.90 6.42
C THR A 18 20.37 -8.97 6.83
N PHE A 19 20.31 -8.61 8.10
CA PHE A 19 19.24 -7.77 8.64
C PHE A 19 18.95 -6.52 7.79
N LYS A 20 19.97 -6.01 7.07
CA LYS A 20 19.85 -4.92 6.10
C LYS A 20 19.04 -5.28 4.85
N GLN A 21 19.26 -6.44 4.23
CA GLN A 21 18.51 -6.87 3.04
C GLN A 21 17.02 -7.08 3.35
N GLN A 22 16.71 -7.70 4.50
CA GLN A 22 15.33 -7.91 4.92
C GLN A 22 14.62 -6.60 5.26
N ARG A 23 15.30 -5.66 5.92
CA ARG A 23 14.71 -4.33 6.15
C ARG A 23 14.46 -3.59 4.84
N ARG A 24 15.43 -3.61 3.92
CA ARG A 24 15.30 -2.93 2.62
C ARG A 24 14.08 -3.41 1.82
N SER A 25 13.79 -4.71 1.82
CA SER A 25 12.60 -5.21 1.12
C SER A 25 11.30 -4.65 1.72
N GLN A 26 11.22 -4.47 3.04
CA GLN A 26 10.04 -3.87 3.67
C GLN A 26 9.86 -2.40 3.28
N PHE A 27 10.95 -1.65 3.11
CA PHE A 27 10.92 -0.24 2.68
C PHE A 27 10.66 -0.06 1.17
N GLN A 28 10.91 -1.09 0.36
CA GLN A 28 10.62 -1.05 -1.08
C GLN A 28 9.16 -1.39 -1.39
N GLU A 29 8.46 -2.01 -0.46
CA GLU A 29 7.02 -2.26 -0.57
C GLU A 29 6.22 -0.98 -0.32
N ARG A 30 5.00 -0.91 -0.86
CA ARG A 30 4.11 0.22 -0.57
C ARG A 30 3.77 0.25 0.91
N HIS A 31 3.98 1.41 1.52
CA HIS A 31 3.81 1.59 2.95
C HIS A 31 2.33 1.55 3.37
N ILE A 32 2.10 1.17 4.63
CA ILE A 32 0.76 0.86 5.15
C ILE A 32 -0.19 2.07 5.15
N ASP A 33 0.34 3.27 5.33
CA ASP A 33 -0.37 4.56 5.27
C ASP A 33 -0.89 4.82 3.85
N GLN A 34 -0.05 4.65 2.83
CA GLN A 34 -0.45 4.78 1.42
C GLN A 34 -1.52 3.75 1.04
N VAL A 35 -1.33 2.48 1.43
CA VAL A 35 -2.31 1.43 1.12
C VAL A 35 -3.62 1.68 1.87
N TRP A 36 -3.58 2.19 3.10
CA TRP A 36 -4.77 2.50 3.88
C TRP A 36 -5.63 3.58 3.22
N GLU A 37 -5.02 4.61 2.63
CA GLU A 37 -5.74 5.62 1.87
C GLU A 37 -6.35 5.05 0.59
N ASP A 38 -5.59 4.26 -0.16
CA ASP A 38 -6.02 3.73 -1.45
C ASP A 38 -7.22 2.78 -1.34
N VAL A 39 -7.27 1.96 -0.30
CA VAL A 39 -8.39 1.03 -0.09
C VAL A 39 -9.73 1.77 0.13
N ARG A 40 -9.69 3.02 0.58
CA ARG A 40 -10.89 3.85 0.82
C ARG A 40 -11.28 4.71 -0.37
N LYS A 41 -10.37 4.94 -1.31
CA LYS A 41 -10.66 5.66 -2.54
C LYS A 41 -11.42 4.74 -3.49
N PRO A 42 -12.41 5.25 -4.25
CA PRO A 42 -12.98 4.45 -5.32
C PRO A 42 -11.88 4.11 -6.35
N PRO A 43 -11.94 2.96 -7.04
CA PRO A 43 -10.90 2.52 -7.96
C PRO A 43 -10.46 3.59 -8.98
N SER A 44 -11.40 4.40 -9.48
CA SER A 44 -11.12 5.52 -10.40
C SER A 44 -10.21 6.62 -9.83
N MET A 45 -10.22 6.80 -8.51
CA MET A 45 -9.40 7.80 -7.80
C MET A 45 -8.17 7.18 -7.15
N VAL A 46 -7.94 5.87 -7.31
CA VAL A 46 -6.85 5.22 -6.59
C VAL A 46 -5.53 5.83 -6.99
N HIS A 47 -5.24 6.13 -8.26
CA HIS A 47 -4.10 6.99 -8.67
C HIS A 47 -4.29 7.56 -10.09
N ASN A 48 -3.77 8.75 -10.37
CA ASN A 48 -3.93 9.43 -11.67
C ASN A 48 -3.01 8.89 -12.79
N GLY A 49 -2.60 7.62 -12.74
CA GLY A 49 -1.61 7.02 -13.65
C GLY A 49 -0.16 7.51 -13.45
N LYS A 50 0.05 8.70 -12.87
CA LYS A 50 1.37 9.30 -12.63
C LYS A 50 2.02 8.92 -11.29
N THR A 51 1.22 8.58 -10.28
CA THR A 51 1.69 8.50 -8.88
C THR A 51 1.24 7.23 -8.14
N GLY A 52 0.91 6.16 -8.85
CA GLY A 52 0.70 4.87 -8.19
C GLY A 52 0.55 3.67 -9.13
N PRO A 53 0.18 2.50 -8.57
CA PRO A 53 0.17 1.22 -9.29
C PRO A 53 -0.71 1.25 -10.54
N LEU A 54 -0.13 0.77 -11.64
CA LEU A 54 -0.72 0.72 -12.97
C LEU A 54 -1.93 -0.23 -13.01
N GLY A 55 -2.88 0.03 -13.90
CA GLY A 55 -4.12 -0.75 -14.06
C GLY A 55 -5.14 -0.66 -12.93
N THR A 56 -4.97 0.28 -11.98
CA THR A 56 -5.99 0.62 -10.97
C THR A 56 -7.09 1.54 -11.50
N THR A 57 -6.82 2.28 -12.57
CA THR A 57 -7.75 3.21 -13.21
C THR A 57 -8.02 2.84 -14.65
N SER A 58 -9.20 3.24 -15.15
CA SER A 58 -9.62 3.04 -16.54
C SER A 58 -8.70 3.69 -17.58
N THR A 59 -7.86 4.63 -17.15
CA THR A 59 -6.97 5.44 -17.99
C THR A 59 -5.51 4.99 -17.89
N ALA A 60 -5.19 3.98 -17.08
CA ALA A 60 -3.81 3.54 -16.91
C ALA A 60 -3.25 2.96 -18.21
N GLU A 61 -2.09 3.48 -18.62
CA GLU A 61 -1.32 2.97 -19.76
C GLU A 61 -0.90 1.52 -19.48
N LEU A 62 -0.97 0.67 -20.52
CA LEU A 62 -0.59 -0.73 -20.46
C LEU A 62 0.93 -0.82 -20.41
N ASP A 63 1.47 -1.32 -19.30
CA ASP A 63 2.91 -1.47 -19.10
C ASP A 63 3.34 -2.91 -19.42
N GLU A 64 4.28 -3.06 -20.37
CA GLU A 64 4.80 -4.36 -20.80
C GLU A 64 5.71 -5.01 -19.75
N ASP A 65 6.29 -4.23 -18.83
CA ASP A 65 7.20 -4.72 -17.80
C ASP A 65 6.47 -5.36 -16.60
N VAL A 66 5.15 -5.14 -16.50
CA VAL A 66 4.32 -5.60 -15.38
C VAL A 66 3.46 -6.81 -15.76
N PRO A 67 3.34 -7.84 -14.90
CA PRO A 67 2.47 -8.99 -15.16
C PRO A 67 1.04 -8.57 -15.52
N GLY A 68 0.47 -9.20 -16.55
CA GLY A 68 -0.90 -8.91 -16.99
C GLY A 68 -1.10 -7.50 -17.54
N PHE A 69 -0.03 -6.82 -17.97
CA PHE A 69 -0.04 -5.42 -18.41
C PHE A 69 -0.58 -4.44 -17.36
N GLY A 70 -0.39 -4.78 -16.08
CA GLY A 70 -0.94 -4.03 -14.94
C GLY A 70 -2.44 -4.21 -14.70
N LYS A 71 -3.19 -4.86 -15.60
CA LYS A 71 -4.67 -4.93 -15.57
C LYS A 71 -5.25 -5.62 -14.33
N HIS A 72 -4.50 -6.55 -13.74
CA HIS A 72 -4.97 -7.34 -12.61
C HIS A 72 -4.13 -7.03 -11.37
N TYR A 73 -4.52 -5.99 -10.64
CA TYR A 73 -3.80 -5.52 -9.47
C TYR A 73 -4.64 -5.61 -8.19
N CYS A 74 -4.04 -6.14 -7.13
CA CYS A 74 -4.64 -6.20 -5.81
C CYS A 74 -4.13 -5.05 -4.93
N ILE A 75 -5.00 -4.07 -4.66
CA ILE A 75 -4.69 -2.89 -3.84
C ILE A 75 -4.18 -3.24 -2.44
N PRO A 76 -4.88 -4.06 -1.62
CA PRO A 76 -4.46 -4.29 -0.24
C PRO A 76 -3.11 -5.01 -0.18
N CYS A 77 -2.83 -5.93 -1.11
CA CYS A 77 -1.60 -6.72 -1.11
C CYS A 77 -0.45 -6.10 -1.91
N GLY A 78 -0.72 -5.13 -2.79
CA GLY A 78 0.30 -4.49 -3.61
C GLY A 78 0.91 -5.40 -4.67
N LYS A 79 0.14 -6.35 -5.21
CA LYS A 79 0.63 -7.39 -6.13
C LYS A 79 -0.11 -7.36 -7.47
N TYR A 80 0.63 -7.61 -8.53
CA TYR A 80 0.12 -7.81 -9.89
C TYR A 80 -0.05 -9.30 -10.20
N PHE A 81 -1.05 -9.60 -11.00
CA PHE A 81 -1.40 -10.94 -11.45
C PHE A 81 -1.48 -10.98 -12.98
N ASN A 82 -1.27 -12.16 -13.56
CA ASN A 82 -1.33 -12.32 -15.01
C ASN A 82 -2.77 -12.41 -15.54
N THR A 83 -3.70 -12.99 -14.76
CA THR A 83 -5.09 -13.22 -15.18
C THR A 83 -6.10 -12.76 -14.12
N ALA A 84 -7.33 -12.47 -14.56
CA ALA A 84 -8.45 -12.14 -13.67
C ALA A 84 -8.79 -13.29 -12.71
N THR A 85 -8.67 -14.54 -13.16
CA THR A 85 -8.93 -15.73 -12.35
C THR A 85 -7.92 -15.87 -11.21
N ALA A 86 -6.64 -15.56 -11.45
CA ALA A 86 -5.61 -15.58 -10.42
C ALA A 86 -5.85 -14.50 -9.36
N LEU A 87 -6.31 -13.31 -9.77
CA LEU A 87 -6.70 -12.25 -8.84
C LEU A 87 -7.89 -12.66 -7.97
N ALA A 88 -8.94 -13.22 -8.56
CA ALA A 88 -10.11 -13.70 -7.82
C ALA A 88 -9.75 -14.84 -6.84
N SER A 89 -8.88 -15.76 -7.24
CA SER A 89 -8.37 -16.81 -6.37
C SER A 89 -7.59 -16.22 -5.19
N HIS A 90 -6.71 -15.25 -5.44
CA HIS A 90 -5.95 -14.54 -4.42
C HIS A 90 -6.84 -13.81 -3.40
N GLU A 91 -7.89 -13.14 -3.85
CA GLU A 91 -8.87 -12.47 -2.97
C GLU A 91 -9.60 -13.46 -2.05
N GLY A 92 -9.76 -14.70 -2.52
CA GLY A 92 -10.31 -15.81 -1.74
C GLY A 92 -9.39 -16.31 -0.60
N GLU A 93 -8.09 -16.05 -0.68
CA GLU A 93 -7.10 -16.59 0.25
C GLU A 93 -7.15 -15.92 1.65
N ARG A 94 -6.88 -16.73 2.68
CA ARG A 94 -6.76 -16.26 4.07
C ARG A 94 -5.80 -15.07 4.28
N PRO A 95 -4.57 -15.05 3.71
CA PRO A 95 -3.66 -13.91 3.85
C PRO A 95 -4.26 -12.60 3.33
N HIS A 96 -4.91 -12.63 2.15
CA HIS A 96 -5.56 -11.46 1.58
C HIS A 96 -6.66 -10.95 2.51
N LYS A 97 -7.59 -11.83 2.89
CA LYS A 97 -8.73 -11.50 3.77
C LYS A 97 -8.27 -10.89 5.10
N ARG A 98 -7.19 -11.44 5.69
CA ARG A 98 -6.61 -10.88 6.92
C ARG A 98 -6.07 -9.47 6.71
N ARG A 99 -5.36 -9.22 5.61
CA ARG A 99 -4.77 -7.91 5.30
C ARG A 99 -5.85 -6.88 4.96
N ALA A 100 -6.84 -7.24 4.15
CA ALA A 100 -7.98 -6.39 3.83
C ALA A 100 -8.77 -6.00 5.10
N LYS A 101 -9.05 -6.98 5.97
CA LYS A 101 -9.72 -6.72 7.26
C LYS A 101 -8.90 -5.79 8.14
N LEU A 102 -7.58 -6.00 8.23
CA LEU A 102 -6.69 -5.12 8.99
C LEU A 102 -6.76 -3.69 8.47
N LEU A 103 -6.60 -3.47 7.18
CA LEU A 103 -6.61 -2.13 6.57
C LEU A 103 -7.96 -1.40 6.74
N ASN A 104 -9.07 -2.12 6.73
CA ASN A 104 -10.41 -1.54 6.88
C ASN A 104 -10.77 -1.21 8.33
N ILE A 105 -10.37 -2.07 9.28
CA ILE A 105 -10.71 -1.90 10.70
C ILE A 105 -9.72 -0.98 11.41
N THR A 106 -8.45 -0.99 11.01
CA THR A 106 -7.42 -0.22 11.72
C THR A 106 -7.66 1.27 11.54
N PRO A 107 -7.56 2.08 12.61
CA PRO A 107 -7.60 3.53 12.51
C PRO A 107 -6.48 4.03 11.59
N ARG A 108 -6.56 5.30 11.18
CA ARG A 108 -5.58 5.94 10.29
C ARG A 108 -4.14 5.65 10.77
N PRO A 109 -3.29 4.99 9.96
CA PRO A 109 -1.90 4.77 10.30
C PRO A 109 -1.18 6.10 10.46
N HIS A 110 -0.14 6.10 11.29
CA HIS A 110 0.71 7.25 11.48
C HIS A 110 1.27 7.73 10.13
N ASN A 111 1.06 9.02 9.82
CA ASN A 111 1.57 9.63 8.60
C ASN A 111 2.52 10.79 8.92
N GLN A 112 3.11 11.37 7.87
CA GLN A 112 4.02 12.49 7.99
C GLN A 112 3.39 13.72 8.68
N ARG A 113 2.10 13.99 8.42
CA ARG A 113 1.39 15.12 9.04
C ARG A 113 1.22 14.95 10.55
N ASP A 114 1.04 13.71 11.01
CA ASP A 114 0.96 13.40 12.44
C ASP A 114 2.30 13.65 13.13
N ALA A 115 3.41 13.31 12.47
CA ALA A 115 4.76 13.60 12.96
C ALA A 115 5.04 15.11 13.04
N GLU A 116 4.67 15.86 11.99
CA GLU A 116 4.82 17.31 11.94
C GLU A 116 3.98 18.00 13.01
N ALA A 117 2.74 17.56 13.22
CA ALA A 117 1.87 18.04 14.28
C ALA A 117 2.48 17.77 15.67
N ALA A 118 2.98 16.56 15.91
CA ALA A 118 3.65 16.21 17.17
C ALA A 118 4.95 17.01 17.40
N ALA A 119 5.66 17.38 16.32
CA ALA A 119 6.85 18.22 16.36
C ALA A 119 6.55 19.73 16.48
N GLY A 120 5.28 20.13 16.56
CA GLY A 120 4.87 21.53 16.64
C GLY A 120 4.95 22.30 15.31
N MET A 121 5.17 21.59 14.19
CA MET A 121 5.12 22.12 12.82
C MET A 121 3.78 21.83 12.13
N GLY A 122 2.73 21.54 12.91
CA GLY A 122 1.39 21.32 12.38
C GLY A 122 0.88 22.54 11.62
N ALA A 123 -0.01 22.31 10.65
CA ALA A 123 -0.64 23.40 9.91
C ALA A 123 -1.20 24.42 10.91
N PRO A 124 -0.87 25.72 10.79
CA PRO A 124 -1.42 26.73 11.66
C PRO A 124 -2.94 26.66 11.55
N ASP A 125 -3.62 26.52 12.69
CA ASP A 125 -5.06 26.67 12.78
C ASP A 125 -5.38 28.16 12.59
N ASN A 126 -5.22 28.59 11.33
CA ASN A 126 -5.80 29.83 10.85
C ASN A 126 -7.29 29.55 10.90
N GLY A 127 -7.91 29.90 12.04
CA GLY A 127 -9.30 29.60 12.36
C GLY A 127 -10.27 29.93 11.22
N PRO A 128 -11.54 29.52 11.33
CA PRO A 128 -12.49 29.51 10.22
C PRO A 128 -12.37 30.76 9.35
N LYS A 129 -12.09 30.54 8.05
CA LYS A 129 -11.86 31.63 7.09
C LYS A 129 -13.01 32.63 7.20
N LEU A 130 -12.71 33.82 7.69
CA LEU A 130 -13.68 34.87 8.05
C LEU A 130 -14.54 35.41 6.88
N ARG A 131 -14.45 34.82 5.68
CA ARG A 131 -15.24 35.15 4.48
C ARG A 131 -14.82 34.28 3.30
N VAL A 132 -15.59 33.25 3.01
CA VAL A 132 -15.77 32.77 1.64
C VAL A 132 -17.27 32.69 1.43
N ASN A 133 -17.87 33.85 1.13
CA ASN A 133 -19.25 34.07 0.69
C ASN A 133 -20.37 33.30 1.42
N ALA A 134 -21.13 34.05 2.22
CA ALA A 134 -22.39 33.63 2.80
C ALA A 134 -23.36 33.08 1.72
N ALA A 135 -23.50 31.77 1.67
CA ALA A 135 -24.60 31.07 1.02
C ALA A 135 -24.81 29.70 1.70
N ALA A 136 -25.31 29.72 2.94
CA ALA A 136 -25.91 28.58 3.60
C ALA A 136 -26.86 29.05 4.73
N GLY A 137 -27.94 29.76 4.36
CA GLY A 137 -29.24 29.44 4.93
C GLY A 137 -29.73 28.20 4.18
N VAL A 138 -30.25 27.16 4.80
CA VAL A 138 -31.52 27.14 5.51
C VAL A 138 -31.48 26.07 6.60
N ALA A 139 -31.97 26.43 7.79
CA ALA A 139 -32.34 25.53 8.85
C ALA A 139 -33.56 24.69 8.45
N VAL A 140 -33.55 23.39 8.74
CA VAL A 140 -34.78 22.62 8.92
C VAL A 140 -34.61 21.82 10.21
N MET A 141 -35.20 22.36 11.29
CA MET A 141 -35.77 21.59 12.38
C MET A 141 -37.19 21.23 11.94
N ASP A 142 -37.57 19.95 11.99
CA ASP A 142 -38.93 19.52 12.38
C ASP A 142 -38.95 18.01 12.72
N GLU A 143 -39.54 17.72 13.89
CA GLU A 143 -39.87 16.46 14.61
C GLU A 143 -38.93 15.23 14.61
#